data_AF-A0A7Y5GXU6-F1
#
_entry.id   AF-A0A7Y5GXU6-F1
#
_cell.length_a   1.000
_cell.length_b   1.000
_cell.length_c   1.000
_cell.angle_alpha   90.00
_cell.angle_beta   90.00
_cell.angle_gamma   90.00
#
_symmetry.space_group_name_H-M   'P 1'
#
loop_
_entity.id
_entity.type
_entity.pdbx_description
1 polymer ?
#
loop_
_entity_poly.entity_id
_entity_poly.type
_entity_poly.pdbx_seq_one_letter_code
_entity_poly.pdbx_strand_id
1 'polypeptide(L)'
;MAAMNAYLTGMVLVSNADCCHKNYYAYRDTNGSGEWQYMPWDVDLTWGRNWTGGYFDDTMYSQNGIWVGANNKLIAALYDIPAFREMFLRRLRSVMDDVLQAPATPKESQQIESQLTDLLSLAHPDAELDFGAWPSWGQPQTMADGINQLLSFHLEPRRQYLFEVLSAQNGEIPTSQGAVSILIAAIDATPNSGNPDEQYIALTNPEPTAVDISSWSLQGEVSAIFPPGTVIPKGQTLYVSRNAKTFRNRSESPKGGEGRFVQGIISGVLPPIGTVELWNQDGVIIDTLNY
;
A
#
# COMPACT_ATOMS: atom_id res chain seq x y z
N MET A 1 2.42 -2.98 10.67
CA MET A 1 1.09 -2.96 9.97
C MET A 1 1.18 -2.30 8.60
N ALA A 2 1.78 -1.10 8.46
CA ALA A 2 1.85 -0.40 7.16
C ALA A 2 2.51 -1.22 6.03
N ALA A 3 3.67 -1.84 6.28
CA ALA A 3 4.35 -2.65 5.25
C ALA A 3 3.50 -3.85 4.77
N MET A 4 2.82 -4.54 5.70
CA MET A 4 1.90 -5.62 5.35
C MET A 4 0.69 -5.10 4.57
N ASN A 5 0.16 -3.94 4.94
CA ASN A 5 -0.92 -3.28 4.21
C ASN A 5 -0.49 -2.97 2.76
N ALA A 6 0.67 -2.34 2.58
CA ALA A 6 1.23 -2.04 1.26
C ALA A 6 1.47 -3.30 0.42
N TYR A 7 2.03 -4.36 1.00
CA TYR A 7 2.22 -5.64 0.32
C TYR A 7 0.91 -6.22 -0.18
N LEU A 8 -0.11 -6.33 0.69
CA LEU A 8 -1.41 -6.90 0.32
C LEU A 8 -2.13 -6.05 -0.73
N THR A 9 -2.09 -4.71 -0.60
CA THR A 9 -2.63 -3.82 -1.64
C THR A 9 -1.94 -4.04 -2.98
N GLY A 10 -0.61 -4.18 -3.00
CA GLY A 10 0.14 -4.45 -4.23
C GLY A 10 -0.28 -5.75 -4.89
N MET A 11 -0.36 -6.85 -4.14
CA MET A 11 -0.79 -8.16 -4.66
C MET A 11 -2.20 -8.11 -5.24
N VAL A 12 -3.12 -7.38 -4.61
CA VAL A 12 -4.50 -7.23 -5.07
C VAL A 12 -4.62 -6.32 -6.29
N LEU A 13 -3.83 -5.25 -6.35
CA LEU A 13 -3.78 -4.35 -7.51
C LEU A 13 -3.38 -5.11 -8.77
N VAL A 14 -2.26 -5.85 -8.69
CA VAL A 14 -1.76 -6.65 -9.81
C VAL A 14 -2.52 -7.96 -9.98
N SER A 15 -3.62 -8.16 -9.24
CA SER A 15 -4.50 -9.32 -9.37
C SER A 15 -3.79 -10.68 -9.18
N ASN A 16 -2.77 -10.74 -8.31
CA ASN A 16 -2.03 -11.95 -7.99
C ASN A 16 -2.87 -12.88 -7.12
N ALA A 17 -3.55 -13.87 -7.70
CA ALA A 17 -4.35 -14.85 -6.96
C ALA A 17 -3.53 -16.02 -6.39
N ASP A 18 -2.28 -16.19 -6.82
CA ASP A 18 -1.40 -17.28 -6.40
C ASP A 18 -0.57 -16.94 -5.14
N CYS A 19 -0.58 -15.66 -4.76
CA CYS A 19 -0.29 -15.20 -3.40
C CYS A 19 -1.36 -15.75 -2.41
N CYS A 20 -1.17 -15.80 -1.10
CA CYS A 20 -0.03 -15.37 -0.30
C CYS A 20 0.31 -16.50 0.70
N HIS A 21 0.32 -17.74 0.20
CA HIS A 21 0.80 -18.93 0.91
C HIS A 21 2.17 -19.40 0.37
N LYS A 22 2.65 -18.75 -0.70
CA LYS A 22 3.95 -18.85 -1.38
C LYS A 22 4.22 -17.50 -2.07
N ASN A 23 5.30 -17.41 -2.85
CA ASN A 23 5.59 -16.26 -3.73
C ASN A 23 5.82 -14.95 -2.94
N TYR A 24 6.47 -15.09 -1.78
CA TYR A 24 7.02 -13.98 -1.02
C TYR A 24 8.20 -14.42 -0.15
N TYR A 25 9.06 -13.48 0.20
CA TYR A 25 10.02 -13.61 1.29
C TYR A 25 9.50 -12.91 2.55
N ALA A 26 9.59 -13.56 3.71
CA ALA A 26 9.38 -12.91 4.99
C ALA A 26 10.71 -12.31 5.49
N TYR A 27 10.75 -11.00 5.64
CA TYR A 27 11.92 -10.28 6.15
C TYR A 27 11.61 -9.66 7.50
N ARG A 28 12.56 -9.80 8.43
CA ARG A 28 12.53 -9.10 9.72
C ARG A 28 13.67 -8.10 9.79
N ASP A 29 13.32 -6.83 9.97
CA ASP A 29 14.29 -5.77 10.23
C ASP A 29 14.85 -5.87 11.66
N THR A 30 15.73 -6.84 11.87
CA THR A 30 16.20 -7.23 13.21
C THR A 30 17.01 -6.14 13.91
N ASN A 31 17.73 -5.32 13.14
CA ASN A 31 18.60 -4.27 13.66
C ASN A 31 17.91 -2.89 13.72
N GLY A 32 16.83 -2.67 12.97
CA GLY A 32 16.02 -1.46 13.06
C GLY A 32 14.76 -1.66 13.91
N SER A 33 13.61 -1.66 13.25
CA SER A 33 12.27 -1.66 13.85
C SER A 33 11.92 -2.95 14.63
N GLY A 34 12.59 -4.06 14.32
CA GLY A 34 12.24 -5.39 14.82
C GLY A 34 10.98 -5.99 14.19
N GLU A 35 10.39 -5.32 13.19
CA GLU A 35 9.13 -5.69 12.55
C GLU A 35 9.33 -6.64 11.37
N TRP A 36 8.28 -7.43 11.09
CA TRP A 36 8.21 -8.30 9.94
C TRP A 36 7.46 -7.62 8.79
N GLN A 37 7.92 -7.88 7.58
CA GLN A 37 7.25 -7.53 6.34
C GLN A 37 7.41 -8.63 5.29
N TYR A 38 6.51 -8.63 4.31
CA TYR A 38 6.60 -9.52 3.15
C TYR A 38 7.13 -8.74 1.94
N MET A 39 8.00 -9.39 1.18
CA MET A 39 8.52 -8.90 -0.10
C MET A 39 8.04 -9.83 -1.21
N PRO A 40 7.48 -9.31 -2.32
CA PRO A 40 6.96 -10.15 -3.39
C PRO A 40 8.08 -10.91 -4.09
N TRP A 41 7.76 -12.11 -4.55
CA TRP A 41 8.60 -12.94 -5.39
C TRP A 41 7.69 -13.67 -6.37
N ASP A 42 8.16 -14.02 -7.57
CA ASP A 42 7.40 -14.85 -8.53
C ASP A 42 5.99 -14.28 -8.82
N VAL A 43 5.98 -13.16 -9.56
CA VAL A 43 4.80 -12.33 -9.86
C VAL A 43 4.43 -12.36 -11.35
N ASP A 44 4.75 -13.46 -12.02
CA ASP A 44 4.41 -13.76 -13.41
C ASP A 44 2.92 -14.10 -13.59
N LEU A 45 2.30 -14.83 -12.65
CA LEU A 45 0.86 -15.07 -12.60
C LEU A 45 0.10 -13.88 -11.98
N THR A 46 0.24 -12.74 -12.65
CA THR A 46 -0.41 -11.48 -12.30
C THR A 46 -1.13 -10.90 -13.51
N TRP A 47 -1.77 -9.74 -13.35
CA TRP A 47 -2.47 -9.02 -14.40
C TRP A 47 -3.48 -9.89 -15.15
N GLY A 48 -4.17 -10.76 -14.40
CA GLY A 48 -5.27 -11.59 -14.88
C GLY A 48 -4.88 -13.02 -15.25
N ARG A 49 -3.62 -13.43 -15.12
CA ARG A 49 -3.22 -14.84 -15.22
C ARG A 49 -3.42 -15.56 -13.87
N ASN A 50 -3.97 -16.77 -13.90
CA ASN A 50 -4.16 -17.63 -12.73
C ASN A 50 -3.61 -19.03 -12.99
N TRP A 51 -3.20 -19.74 -11.93
CA TRP A 51 -2.93 -21.17 -12.00
C TRP A 51 -4.25 -21.98 -11.94
N THR A 52 -4.62 -22.60 -13.05
CA THR A 52 -5.91 -23.32 -13.22
C THR A 52 -5.75 -24.81 -13.50
N GLY A 53 -4.55 -25.36 -13.31
CA GLY A 53 -4.19 -26.75 -13.62
C GLY A 53 -3.04 -26.90 -14.61
N GLY A 54 -2.56 -25.78 -15.16
CA GLY A 54 -1.35 -25.68 -15.97
C GLY A 54 -0.83 -24.25 -16.01
N TYR A 55 0.43 -24.10 -16.40
CA TYR A 55 1.09 -22.80 -16.50
C TYR A 55 0.65 -22.02 -17.76
N PHE A 56 0.53 -22.74 -18.89
CA PHE A 56 0.18 -22.18 -20.19
C PHE A 56 -1.35 -22.18 -20.37
N ASP A 57 -2.05 -21.33 -19.61
CA ASP A 57 -3.48 -21.04 -19.75
C ASP A 57 -3.68 -19.58 -20.19
N ASP A 58 -4.32 -19.40 -21.34
CA ASP A 58 -4.59 -18.09 -21.91
C ASP A 58 -5.84 -17.38 -21.33
N THR A 59 -6.54 -18.01 -20.39
CA THR A 59 -7.72 -17.42 -19.75
C THR A 59 -7.33 -16.19 -18.91
N MET A 60 -8.04 -15.08 -19.12
CA MET A 60 -7.84 -13.84 -18.38
C MET A 60 -8.93 -13.63 -17.32
N TYR A 61 -8.51 -13.38 -16.08
CA TYR A 61 -9.36 -13.20 -14.91
C TYR A 61 -9.30 -11.75 -14.42
N SER A 62 -10.25 -10.93 -14.84
CA SER A 62 -10.36 -9.53 -14.39
C SER A 62 -11.06 -9.35 -13.04
N GLN A 63 -11.80 -10.37 -12.60
CA GLN A 63 -12.64 -10.31 -11.40
C GLN A 63 -12.08 -11.11 -10.21
N ASN A 64 -10.76 -11.36 -10.17
CA ASN A 64 -10.13 -11.98 -9.00
C ASN A 64 -10.50 -11.16 -7.72
N GLY A 65 -10.89 -11.85 -6.65
CA GLY A 65 -11.32 -11.19 -5.41
C GLY A 65 -10.22 -10.35 -4.75
N ILE A 66 -10.61 -9.44 -3.85
CA ILE A 66 -9.67 -8.51 -3.17
C ILE A 66 -9.16 -9.03 -1.81
N TRP A 67 -9.67 -10.17 -1.34
CA TRP A 67 -9.25 -10.81 -0.09
C TRP A 67 -8.27 -11.95 -0.31
N VAL A 68 -7.35 -11.78 -1.27
CA VAL A 68 -6.33 -12.79 -1.57
C VAL A 68 -5.41 -13.00 -0.36
N GLY A 69 -4.99 -14.23 -0.12
CA GLY A 69 -4.16 -14.59 1.03
C GLY A 69 -4.94 -14.87 2.31
N ALA A 70 -6.28 -14.77 2.31
CA ALA A 70 -7.10 -15.14 3.47
C ALA A 70 -7.00 -16.65 3.85
N ASN A 71 -6.41 -17.49 3.00
CA ASN A 71 -6.06 -18.87 3.33
C ASN A 71 -4.75 -18.99 4.14
N ASN A 72 -3.93 -17.93 4.20
CA ASN A 72 -2.78 -17.83 5.07
C ASN A 72 -3.22 -17.35 6.47
N LYS A 73 -2.88 -18.12 7.52
CA LYS A 73 -3.34 -17.83 8.89
C LYS A 73 -2.95 -16.43 9.40
N LEU A 74 -1.77 -15.93 9.05
CA LEU A 74 -1.34 -14.59 9.48
C LEU A 74 -2.14 -13.51 8.77
N ILE A 75 -2.30 -13.63 7.45
CA ILE A 75 -3.03 -12.65 6.64
C ILE A 75 -4.52 -12.68 6.98
N ALA A 76 -5.11 -13.86 7.17
CA ALA A 76 -6.47 -14.02 7.68
C ALA A 76 -6.66 -13.27 9.01
N ALA A 77 -5.75 -13.50 9.97
CA ALA A 77 -5.79 -12.81 11.25
C ALA A 77 -5.65 -11.28 11.12
N LEU A 78 -4.89 -10.78 10.14
CA LEU A 78 -4.83 -9.35 9.84
C LEU A 78 -6.17 -8.84 9.30
N TYR A 79 -6.79 -9.54 8.35
CA TYR A 79 -8.09 -9.16 7.80
C TYR A 79 -9.23 -9.22 8.81
N ASP A 80 -9.11 -10.06 9.85
CA ASP A 80 -10.06 -10.13 10.97
C ASP A 80 -9.96 -8.92 11.92
N ILE A 81 -8.89 -8.13 11.87
CA ILE A 81 -8.76 -6.89 12.64
C ILE A 81 -9.55 -5.78 11.92
N PRO A 82 -10.65 -5.24 12.49
CA PRO A 82 -11.48 -4.26 11.79
C PRO A 82 -10.70 -3.01 11.36
N ALA A 83 -9.80 -2.53 12.22
CA ALA A 83 -8.93 -1.40 11.90
C ALA A 83 -8.02 -1.67 10.70
N PHE A 84 -7.44 -2.87 10.60
CA PHE A 84 -6.58 -3.23 9.46
C PHE A 84 -7.41 -3.40 8.17
N ARG A 85 -8.62 -3.94 8.26
CA ARG A 85 -9.55 -4.03 7.12
C ARG A 85 -9.87 -2.64 6.55
N GLU A 86 -10.14 -1.67 7.41
CA GLU A 86 -10.32 -0.27 7.00
C GLU A 86 -9.05 0.31 6.36
N MET A 87 -7.87 0.05 6.95
CA MET A 87 -6.59 0.48 6.40
C MET A 87 -6.33 -0.09 5.00
N PHE A 88 -6.64 -1.37 4.80
CA PHE A 88 -6.45 -2.07 3.54
C PHE A 88 -7.37 -1.54 2.44
N LEU A 89 -8.67 -1.41 2.73
CA LEU A 89 -9.62 -0.91 1.74
C LEU A 89 -9.34 0.54 1.36
N ARG A 90 -8.95 1.39 2.32
CA ARG A 90 -8.53 2.75 2.03
C ARG A 90 -7.24 2.79 1.21
N ARG A 91 -6.20 2.01 1.57
CA ARG A 91 -4.95 1.97 0.78
C ARG A 91 -5.19 1.44 -0.63
N LEU A 92 -6.02 0.40 -0.78
CA LEU A 92 -6.42 -0.12 -2.08
C LEU A 92 -7.08 0.98 -2.91
N ARG A 93 -7.99 1.76 -2.31
CA ARG A 93 -8.61 2.88 -3.01
C ARG A 93 -7.59 3.93 -3.46
N SER A 94 -6.67 4.36 -2.60
CA SER A 94 -5.63 5.34 -2.98
C SER A 94 -4.79 4.84 -4.14
N VAL A 95 -4.33 3.58 -4.09
CA VAL A 95 -3.51 2.99 -5.15
C VAL A 95 -4.33 2.78 -6.44
N MET A 96 -5.63 2.48 -6.34
CA MET A 96 -6.52 2.49 -7.50
C MET A 96 -6.55 3.87 -8.17
N ASP A 97 -6.72 4.93 -7.39
CA ASP A 97 -6.80 6.30 -7.93
C ASP A 97 -5.45 6.73 -8.55
N ASP A 98 -4.33 6.45 -7.88
CA ASP A 98 -2.99 6.91 -8.27
C ASP A 98 -2.37 6.10 -9.43
N VAL A 99 -2.53 4.77 -9.40
CA VAL A 99 -1.79 3.84 -10.28
C VAL A 99 -2.69 3.23 -11.36
N LEU A 100 -3.83 2.64 -10.97
CA LEU A 100 -4.73 2.00 -11.95
C LEU A 100 -5.56 3.03 -12.73
N GLN A 101 -5.90 4.13 -12.05
CA GLN A 101 -6.72 5.26 -12.50
C GLN A 101 -8.16 4.85 -12.86
N ALA A 102 -9.10 5.79 -12.75
CA ALA A 102 -10.53 5.54 -12.97
C ALA A 102 -10.86 5.13 -14.42
N PRO A 103 -11.97 4.43 -14.68
CA PRO A 103 -12.38 4.02 -16.03
C PRO A 103 -12.47 5.17 -17.06
N ALA A 104 -12.80 6.37 -16.60
CA ALA A 104 -12.91 7.56 -17.45
C ALA A 104 -11.57 8.21 -17.80
N THR A 105 -10.45 7.71 -17.28
CA THR A 105 -9.11 8.26 -17.57
C THR A 105 -8.80 8.10 -19.07
N PRO A 106 -8.49 9.20 -19.77
CA PRO A 106 -8.11 9.16 -21.18
C PRO A 106 -6.94 8.19 -21.42
N LYS A 107 -6.96 7.43 -22.52
CA LYS A 107 -5.98 6.37 -22.80
C LYS A 107 -4.53 6.87 -22.78
N GLU A 108 -4.31 8.07 -23.28
CA GLU A 108 -3.01 8.76 -23.29
C GLU A 108 -2.48 9.14 -21.90
N SER A 109 -3.34 9.13 -20.88
CA SER A 109 -3.01 9.43 -19.48
C SER A 109 -2.93 8.17 -18.61
N GLN A 110 -3.16 6.98 -19.19
CA GLN A 110 -3.14 5.72 -18.47
C GLN A 110 -1.72 5.22 -18.25
N GLN A 111 -1.29 5.19 -16.99
CA GLN A 111 0.13 5.02 -16.63
C GLN A 111 0.64 3.60 -16.88
N ILE A 112 -0.12 2.57 -16.48
CA ILE A 112 0.28 1.17 -16.66
C ILE A 112 0.35 0.84 -18.15
N GLU A 113 -0.65 1.28 -18.92
CA GLU A 113 -0.73 1.09 -20.36
C GLU A 113 0.44 1.78 -21.10
N SER A 114 0.82 2.99 -20.70
CA SER A 114 2.01 3.67 -21.23
C SER A 114 3.29 2.88 -20.92
N GLN A 115 3.45 2.42 -19.68
CA GLN A 115 4.63 1.62 -19.29
C GLN A 115 4.73 0.32 -20.07
N LEU A 116 3.61 -0.38 -20.31
CA LEU A 116 3.58 -1.59 -21.13
C LEU A 116 3.98 -1.30 -22.58
N THR A 117 3.55 -0.16 -23.12
CA THR A 117 3.93 0.27 -24.48
C THR A 117 5.42 0.55 -24.58
N ASP A 118 6.00 1.22 -23.58
CA ASP A 118 7.44 1.51 -23.52
C ASP A 118 8.26 0.22 -23.38
N LEU A 119 7.84 -0.70 -22.51
CA LEU A 119 8.48 -2.00 -22.33
C LEU A 119 8.40 -2.86 -23.60
N LEU A 120 7.24 -2.89 -24.27
CA LEU A 120 7.11 -3.57 -25.55
C LEU A 120 8.06 -2.96 -26.58
N SER A 121 8.12 -1.63 -26.68
CA SER A 121 8.99 -0.96 -27.65
C SER A 121 10.46 -1.32 -27.46
N LEU A 122 10.91 -1.50 -26.21
CA LEU A 122 12.26 -1.95 -25.88
C LEU A 122 12.48 -3.43 -26.25
N ALA A 123 11.50 -4.30 -25.96
CA ALA A 123 11.63 -5.75 -26.13
C ALA A 123 11.30 -6.24 -27.55
N HIS A 124 10.53 -5.48 -28.33
CA HIS A 124 9.89 -5.96 -29.57
C HIS A 124 10.88 -6.51 -30.60
N PRO A 125 12.03 -5.86 -30.90
CA PRO A 125 12.97 -6.40 -31.89
C PRO A 125 13.48 -7.81 -31.54
N ASP A 126 13.79 -8.04 -30.26
CA ASP A 126 14.28 -9.34 -29.78
C ASP A 126 13.12 -10.34 -29.64
N ALA A 127 11.94 -9.89 -29.20
CA ALA A 127 10.75 -10.72 -29.05
C ALA A 127 10.27 -11.31 -30.38
N GLU A 128 10.36 -10.56 -31.48
CA GLU A 128 10.00 -11.07 -32.82
C GLU A 128 11.00 -12.12 -33.33
N LEU A 129 12.30 -11.92 -33.08
CA LEU A 129 13.33 -12.91 -33.42
C LEU A 129 13.17 -14.18 -32.58
N ASP A 130 12.92 -14.03 -31.28
CA ASP A 130 12.68 -15.14 -30.37
C ASP A 130 11.44 -15.93 -30.77
N PHE A 131 10.31 -15.27 -31.01
CA PHE A 131 9.08 -15.92 -31.46
C PHE A 131 9.24 -16.65 -32.81
N GLY A 132 10.02 -16.08 -33.75
CA GLY A 132 10.30 -16.72 -35.03
C GLY A 132 11.14 -18.01 -34.92
N ALA A 133 12.03 -18.08 -33.92
CA ALA A 133 12.85 -19.26 -33.65
C ALA A 133 12.15 -20.27 -32.71
N TRP A 134 11.39 -19.76 -31.75
CA TRP A 134 10.75 -20.49 -30.65
C TRP A 134 9.31 -19.96 -30.47
N PRO A 135 8.35 -20.41 -31.30
CA PRO A 135 6.96 -20.00 -31.14
C PRO A 135 6.41 -20.33 -29.76
N SER A 136 5.41 -19.57 -29.32
CA SER A 136 4.77 -19.77 -28.02
C SER A 136 4.16 -21.18 -27.88
N TRP A 137 4.12 -21.67 -26.64
CA TRP A 137 3.45 -22.92 -26.32
C TRP A 137 1.94 -22.79 -26.47
N GLY A 138 1.29 -23.79 -27.07
CA GLY A 138 -0.16 -23.77 -27.28
C GLY A 138 -0.55 -22.99 -28.54
N GLN A 139 -1.41 -21.99 -28.40
CA GLN A 139 -1.78 -21.13 -29.53
C GLN A 139 -0.66 -20.12 -29.79
N PRO A 140 -0.15 -20.00 -31.03
CA PRO A 140 0.86 -19.01 -31.37
C PRO A 140 0.39 -17.59 -31.01
N GLN A 141 1.19 -16.90 -30.18
CA GLN A 141 0.92 -15.57 -29.66
C GLN A 141 2.23 -14.77 -29.64
N THR A 142 2.27 -13.64 -30.34
CA THR A 142 3.41 -12.71 -30.24
C THR A 142 3.38 -11.95 -28.91
N MET A 143 4.50 -11.33 -28.51
CA MET A 143 4.50 -10.48 -27.31
C MET A 143 3.49 -9.31 -27.44
N ALA A 144 3.33 -8.76 -28.65
CA ALA A 144 2.35 -7.71 -28.92
C ALA A 144 0.91 -8.23 -28.73
N ASP A 145 0.60 -9.46 -29.18
CA ASP A 145 -0.70 -10.09 -28.96
C ASP A 145 -0.97 -10.30 -27.47
N GLY A 146 0.02 -10.78 -26.71
CA GLY A 146 -0.09 -10.98 -25.27
C GLY A 146 -0.38 -9.68 -24.51
N ILE A 147 0.30 -8.58 -24.88
CA ILE A 147 0.03 -7.27 -24.30
C ILE A 147 -1.37 -6.80 -24.68
N ASN A 148 -1.79 -6.93 -25.94
CA ASN A 148 -3.15 -6.57 -26.36
C ASN A 148 -4.22 -7.36 -25.58
N GLN A 149 -3.97 -8.63 -25.27
CA GLN A 149 -4.87 -9.43 -24.42
C GLN A 149 -4.91 -8.92 -22.98
N LEU A 150 -3.76 -8.62 -22.37
CA LEU A 150 -3.68 -8.05 -21.03
C LEU A 150 -4.45 -6.73 -20.94
N LEU A 151 -4.25 -5.82 -21.91
CA LEU A 151 -4.93 -4.53 -21.96
C LEU A 151 -6.45 -4.71 -22.05
N SER A 152 -6.90 -5.55 -22.99
CA SER A 152 -8.32 -5.63 -23.39
C SER A 152 -9.16 -6.53 -22.48
N PHE A 153 -8.59 -7.64 -22.01
CA PHE A 153 -9.33 -8.65 -21.24
C PHE A 153 -9.04 -8.60 -19.74
N HIS A 154 -7.99 -7.89 -19.32
CA HIS A 154 -7.71 -7.68 -17.91
C HIS A 154 -7.75 -6.23 -17.48
N LEU A 155 -6.84 -5.34 -17.90
CA LEU A 155 -6.72 -4.01 -17.28
C LEU A 155 -8.02 -3.19 -17.35
N GLU A 156 -8.63 -3.08 -18.54
CA GLU A 156 -9.89 -2.35 -18.68
C GLU A 156 -11.04 -3.01 -17.87
N PRO A 157 -11.33 -4.31 -17.99
CA PRO A 157 -12.35 -4.96 -17.16
C PRO A 157 -12.05 -4.98 -15.65
N ARG A 158 -10.78 -5.05 -15.25
CA ARG A 158 -10.32 -5.01 -13.84
C ARG A 158 -10.60 -3.64 -13.25
N ARG A 159 -10.30 -2.58 -14.00
CA ARG A 159 -10.62 -1.19 -13.64
C ARG A 159 -12.12 -1.02 -13.44
N GLN A 160 -12.95 -1.51 -14.36
CA GLN A 160 -14.41 -1.52 -14.21
C GLN A 160 -14.85 -2.29 -12.95
N TYR A 161 -14.30 -3.48 -12.71
CA TYR A 161 -14.65 -4.29 -11.54
C TYR A 161 -14.32 -3.59 -10.21
N LEU A 162 -13.12 -3.03 -10.07
CA LEU A 162 -12.72 -2.38 -8.82
C LEU A 162 -13.47 -1.05 -8.58
N PHE A 163 -13.59 -0.21 -9.60
CA PHE A 163 -14.22 1.11 -9.46
C PHE A 163 -15.76 1.05 -9.47
N GLU A 164 -16.36 0.36 -10.42
CA GLU A 164 -17.82 0.37 -10.57
C GLU A 164 -18.48 -0.68 -9.69
N VAL A 165 -17.95 -1.92 -9.67
CA VAL A 165 -18.61 -3.01 -8.93
C VAL A 165 -18.25 -2.95 -7.44
N LEU A 166 -16.96 -3.07 -7.09
CA LEU A 166 -16.56 -3.16 -5.69
C LEU A 166 -16.62 -1.84 -4.95
N SER A 167 -16.38 -0.71 -5.63
CA SER A 167 -16.49 0.62 -5.00
C SER A 167 -17.89 1.22 -5.15
N ALA A 168 -18.32 1.59 -6.37
CA ALA A 168 -19.55 2.37 -6.55
C ALA A 168 -20.84 1.60 -6.24
N GLN A 169 -20.96 0.35 -6.70
CA GLN A 169 -22.18 -0.46 -6.53
C GLN A 169 -22.24 -1.13 -5.15
N ASN A 170 -21.16 -1.81 -4.74
CA ASN A 170 -21.15 -2.60 -3.50
C ASN A 170 -20.76 -1.80 -2.26
N GLY A 171 -20.05 -0.68 -2.42
CA GLY A 171 -19.52 0.11 -1.29
C GLY A 171 -18.46 -0.63 -0.46
N GLU A 172 -17.89 -1.73 -0.97
CA GLU A 172 -16.86 -2.50 -0.27
C GLU A 172 -15.53 -1.74 -0.25
N ILE A 173 -15.13 -1.18 -1.40
CA ILE A 173 -14.00 -0.27 -1.50
C ILE A 173 -14.52 1.17 -1.32
N PRO A 174 -13.96 1.97 -0.40
CA PRO A 174 -14.45 3.32 -0.15
C PRO A 174 -14.33 4.22 -1.39
N THR A 175 -15.07 5.34 -1.36
CA THR A 175 -14.91 6.40 -2.36
C THR A 175 -13.53 7.04 -2.28
N SER A 176 -13.15 7.80 -3.33
CA SER A 176 -11.87 8.52 -3.37
C SER A 176 -11.64 9.35 -2.11
N GLN A 177 -10.39 9.43 -1.68
CA GLN A 177 -10.00 10.29 -0.57
C GLN A 177 -9.99 11.74 -1.06
N GLY A 178 -10.89 12.56 -0.52
CA GLY A 178 -10.90 14.01 -0.77
C GLY A 178 -9.91 14.75 0.12
N ALA A 179 -10.12 16.06 0.25
CA ALA A 179 -9.47 16.83 1.31
C ALA A 179 -9.91 16.31 2.68
N VAL A 180 -8.96 16.16 3.59
CA VAL A 180 -9.13 15.55 4.91
C VAL A 180 -8.31 16.33 5.94
N SER A 181 -8.70 16.24 7.20
CA SER A 181 -7.93 16.77 8.34
C SER A 181 -7.30 15.63 9.11
N ILE A 182 -6.05 15.80 9.54
CA ILE A 182 -5.39 14.93 10.53
C ILE A 182 -4.79 15.85 11.58
N LEU A 183 -5.06 15.58 12.86
CA LEU A 183 -4.64 16.43 13.96
C LEU A 183 -3.34 15.93 14.57
N ILE A 184 -2.38 16.81 14.80
CA ILE A 184 -1.27 16.59 15.72
C ILE A 184 -1.84 16.72 17.13
N ALA A 185 -2.32 15.61 17.67
CA ALA A 185 -3.11 15.58 18.91
C ALA A 185 -2.27 15.69 20.18
N ALA A 186 -1.02 15.23 20.15
CA ALA A 186 -0.10 15.34 21.28
C ALA A 186 1.36 15.19 20.83
N ILE A 187 2.26 15.80 21.57
CA ILE A 187 3.71 15.61 21.45
C ILE A 187 4.26 15.34 22.85
N ASP A 188 5.03 14.26 23.00
CA ASP A 188 5.86 14.02 24.18
C ASP A 188 7.32 14.22 23.79
N ALA A 189 7.81 15.45 23.97
CA ALA A 189 9.19 15.83 23.70
C ALA A 189 10.11 15.65 24.93
N THR A 190 9.56 15.41 26.12
CA THR A 190 10.34 15.31 27.36
C THR A 190 9.89 14.08 28.16
N PRO A 191 10.10 12.86 27.63
CA PRO A 191 9.69 11.65 28.31
C PRO A 191 10.37 11.56 29.69
N ASN A 192 9.65 11.05 30.69
CA ASN A 192 10.13 10.96 32.08
C ASN A 192 11.46 10.19 32.23
N SER A 193 11.76 9.29 31.30
CA SER A 193 13.03 8.55 31.24
C SER A 193 14.23 9.40 30.82
N GLY A 194 13.99 10.58 30.21
CA GLY A 194 15.00 11.40 29.54
C GLY A 194 15.52 10.79 28.23
N ASN A 195 14.97 9.67 27.76
CA ASN A 195 15.42 8.99 26.55
C ASN A 195 14.76 9.59 25.30
N PRO A 196 15.51 10.24 24.39
CA PRO A 196 14.93 10.86 23.20
C PRO A 196 14.27 9.85 22.25
N ASP A 197 14.68 8.58 22.26
CA ASP A 197 14.06 7.54 21.42
C ASP A 197 12.65 7.12 21.91
N GLU A 198 12.24 7.57 23.11
CA GLU A 198 10.88 7.40 23.63
C GLU A 198 9.94 8.54 23.24
N GLN A 199 10.46 9.66 22.71
CA GLN A 199 9.64 10.78 22.25
C GLN A 199 8.67 10.33 21.15
N TYR A 200 7.52 11.00 21.08
CA TYR A 200 6.53 10.72 20.04
C TYR A 200 5.70 11.93 19.64
N ILE A 201 5.12 11.82 18.45
CA ILE A 201 4.06 12.67 17.92
C ILE A 201 2.84 11.78 17.70
N ALA A 202 1.68 12.18 18.24
CA ALA A 202 0.41 11.47 18.07
C ALA A 202 -0.44 12.15 17.00
N LEU A 203 -0.70 11.45 15.89
CA LEU A 203 -1.55 11.91 14.80
C LEU A 203 -2.92 11.23 14.90
N THR A 204 -3.98 12.01 15.09
CA THR A 204 -5.35 11.48 15.21
C THR A 204 -6.15 11.80 13.97
N ASN A 205 -6.86 10.80 13.47
CA ASN A 205 -7.80 10.96 12.37
C ASN A 205 -9.21 11.26 12.91
N PRO A 206 -9.70 12.52 12.84
CA PRO A 206 -11.06 12.87 13.23
C PRO A 206 -12.11 12.49 12.17
N GLU A 207 -11.69 12.11 10.96
CA GLU A 207 -12.59 11.84 9.84
C GLU A 207 -13.46 10.59 10.10
N PRO A 208 -14.68 10.53 9.50
CA PRO A 208 -15.55 9.36 9.62
C PRO A 208 -15.06 8.16 8.81
N THR A 209 -13.98 8.30 8.04
CA THR A 209 -13.36 7.23 7.25
C THR A 209 -11.87 7.14 7.53
N ALA A 210 -11.26 5.99 7.25
CA ALA A 210 -9.81 5.85 7.30
C ALA A 210 -9.14 6.82 6.31
N VAL A 211 -7.96 7.34 6.66
CA VAL A 211 -7.19 8.29 5.85
C VAL A 211 -5.82 7.71 5.54
N ASP A 212 -5.51 7.56 4.26
CA ASP A 212 -4.19 7.20 3.78
C ASP A 212 -3.28 8.43 3.80
N ILE A 213 -2.22 8.35 4.58
CA ILE A 213 -1.18 9.38 4.69
C ILE A 213 0.14 8.89 4.13
N SER A 214 0.15 7.82 3.33
CA SER A 214 1.35 7.38 2.60
C SER A 214 1.93 8.57 1.82
N SER A 215 3.26 8.73 1.87
CA SER A 215 4.01 9.82 1.25
C SER A 215 3.75 11.22 1.83
N TRP A 216 2.94 11.37 2.88
CA TRP A 216 2.88 12.61 3.65
C TRP A 216 4.17 12.79 4.45
N SER A 217 4.39 13.97 5.02
CA SER A 217 5.60 14.26 5.80
C SER A 217 5.34 15.02 7.09
N LEU A 218 6.21 14.79 8.07
CA LEU A 218 6.40 15.69 9.21
C LEU A 218 7.58 16.60 8.92
N GLN A 219 7.45 17.88 9.24
CA GLN A 219 8.47 18.91 9.05
C GLN A 219 8.53 19.86 10.27
N GLY A 220 9.55 20.71 10.34
CA GLY A 220 9.83 21.60 11.48
C GLY A 220 11.03 21.11 12.28
N GLU A 221 10.86 20.92 13.59
CA GLU A 221 11.93 20.46 14.50
C GLU A 221 12.42 19.03 14.21
N VAL A 222 11.58 18.23 13.56
CA VAL A 222 11.90 16.86 13.14
C VAL A 222 11.39 16.62 11.74
N SER A 223 11.90 15.57 11.09
CA SER A 223 11.44 15.16 9.76
C SER A 223 11.06 13.69 9.71
N ALA A 224 10.03 13.38 8.92
CA ALA A 224 9.65 12.01 8.60
C ALA A 224 8.90 11.99 7.26
N ILE A 225 9.01 10.87 6.53
CA ILE A 225 8.14 10.57 5.38
C ILE A 225 7.39 9.28 5.70
N PHE A 226 6.07 9.32 5.61
CA PHE A 226 5.24 8.16 5.92
C PHE A 226 5.37 7.10 4.82
N PRO A 227 5.78 5.86 5.15
CA PRO A 227 5.96 4.82 4.15
C PRO A 227 4.60 4.38 3.56
N PRO A 228 4.59 3.75 2.37
CA PRO A 228 3.39 3.17 1.79
C PRO A 228 2.62 2.28 2.76
N GLY A 229 1.30 2.36 2.69
CA GLY A 229 0.39 1.58 3.54
C GLY A 229 0.16 2.19 4.92
N THR A 230 0.70 3.39 5.20
CA THR A 230 0.42 4.12 6.43
C THR A 230 -0.96 4.78 6.33
N VAL A 231 -1.96 4.09 6.87
CA VAL A 231 -3.35 4.53 6.89
C VAL A 231 -3.80 4.65 8.34
N ILE A 232 -4.39 5.77 8.72
CA ILE A 232 -4.95 5.98 10.05
C ILE A 232 -6.45 5.62 9.99
N PRO A 233 -6.93 4.55 10.66
CA PRO A 233 -8.36 4.21 10.67
C PRO A 233 -9.20 5.33 11.27
N LYS A 234 -10.51 5.31 11.01
CA LYS A 234 -11.42 6.37 11.48
C LYS A 234 -11.38 6.50 13.01
N GLY A 235 -11.25 7.72 13.52
CA GLY A 235 -11.19 7.98 14.96
C GLY A 235 -9.99 7.38 15.69
N GLN A 236 -8.98 6.85 14.99
CA GLN A 236 -7.81 6.23 15.60
C GLN A 236 -6.60 7.19 15.59
N THR A 237 -5.60 6.83 16.39
CA THR A 237 -4.35 7.58 16.52
C THR A 237 -3.17 6.72 16.05
N LEU A 238 -2.34 7.31 15.18
CA LEU A 238 -1.01 6.84 14.86
C LEU A 238 0.01 7.52 15.78
N TYR A 239 0.87 6.74 16.42
CA TYR A 239 2.02 7.26 17.16
C TYR A 239 3.27 7.18 16.29
N VAL A 240 3.92 8.31 16.07
CA VAL A 240 5.15 8.41 15.31
C VAL A 240 6.29 8.64 16.28
N SER A 241 7.30 7.77 16.27
CA SER A 241 8.48 7.90 17.10
C SER A 241 9.75 7.79 16.25
N ARG A 242 10.91 8.07 16.86
CA ARG A 242 12.20 7.82 16.22
C ARG A 242 12.54 6.34 16.19
N ASN A 243 12.19 5.61 17.25
CA ASN A 243 12.43 4.18 17.36
C ASN A 243 11.18 3.46 17.89
N ALA A 244 10.55 2.65 17.02
CA ALA A 244 9.31 1.94 17.40
C ALA A 244 9.55 0.87 18.48
N LYS A 245 10.74 0.25 18.51
CA LYS A 245 11.10 -0.76 19.52
C LYS A 245 11.28 -0.10 20.89
N THR A 246 11.99 1.03 20.96
CA THR A 246 12.15 1.80 22.19
C THR A 246 10.82 2.37 22.68
N PHE A 247 10.03 2.98 21.78
CA PHE A 247 8.67 3.47 22.10
C PHE A 247 7.79 2.39 22.73
N ARG A 248 7.80 1.16 22.21
CA ARG A 248 7.02 0.05 22.78
C ARG A 248 7.50 -0.39 24.16
N ASN A 249 8.75 -0.11 24.52
CA ASN A 249 9.33 -0.45 25.81
C ASN A 249 9.18 0.67 26.86
N ARG A 250 8.50 1.77 26.52
CA ARG A 250 8.16 2.84 27.48
C ARG A 250 7.52 2.27 28.75
N SER A 251 7.86 2.84 29.90
CA SER A 251 7.27 2.48 31.20
C SER A 251 5.83 2.98 31.34
N GLU A 252 5.50 4.10 30.68
CA GLU A 252 4.22 4.78 30.74
C GLU A 252 3.52 4.82 29.37
N SER A 253 2.20 4.84 29.40
CA SER A 253 1.38 4.95 28.20
C SER A 253 1.67 6.25 27.43
N PRO A 254 1.65 6.26 26.10
CA PRO A 254 1.43 5.09 25.22
C PRO A 254 2.64 4.14 25.19
N LYS A 255 2.39 2.83 25.23
CA LYS A 255 3.44 1.78 25.26
C LYS A 255 3.01 0.47 24.60
N GLY A 256 3.92 -0.51 24.58
CA GLY A 256 3.64 -1.85 24.10
C GLY A 256 2.54 -2.57 24.88
N GLY A 257 1.85 -3.51 24.23
CA GLY A 257 0.73 -4.26 24.82
C GLY A 257 -0.63 -3.56 24.74
N GLU A 258 -0.70 -2.31 24.29
CA GLU A 258 -1.94 -1.51 24.21
C GLU A 258 -2.61 -1.53 22.82
N GLY A 259 -2.06 -2.29 21.87
CA GLY A 259 -2.61 -2.36 20.51
C GLY A 259 -2.48 -1.05 19.69
N ARG A 260 -1.57 -0.15 20.07
CA ARG A 260 -1.36 1.13 19.36
C ARG A 260 -0.75 0.91 17.97
N PHE A 261 -1.21 1.71 17.00
CA PHE A 261 -0.53 1.81 15.71
C PHE A 261 0.67 2.73 15.84
N VAL A 262 1.86 2.24 15.47
CA VAL A 262 3.14 2.95 15.68
C VAL A 262 3.98 2.93 14.40
N GLN A 263 4.64 4.03 14.08
CA GLN A 263 5.67 4.14 13.05
C GLN A 263 6.96 4.72 13.64
N GLY A 264 8.06 3.97 13.57
CA GLY A 264 9.38 4.40 14.04
C GLY A 264 10.19 5.02 12.90
N ILE A 265 9.85 6.24 12.50
CA ILE A 265 10.33 6.87 11.26
C ILE A 265 10.86 8.29 11.44
N ILE A 266 10.79 8.86 12.65
CA ILE A 266 11.28 10.23 12.90
C ILE A 266 12.80 10.28 12.77
N SER A 267 13.27 11.27 12.03
CA SER A 267 14.65 11.76 12.03
C SER A 267 14.74 13.05 12.85
N GLY A 268 15.75 13.14 13.71
CA GLY A 268 15.90 14.23 14.68
C GLY A 268 15.45 13.88 16.09
N VAL A 269 15.46 14.87 16.98
CA VAL A 269 15.04 14.81 18.38
C VAL A 269 14.18 16.03 18.63
N LEU A 270 13.01 15.85 19.25
CA LEU A 270 12.13 16.96 19.57
C LEU A 270 12.74 17.79 20.70
N PRO A 271 12.91 19.12 20.54
CA PRO A 271 13.27 20.01 21.63
C PRO A 271 12.10 20.14 22.64
N PRO A 272 12.32 20.63 23.87
CA PRO A 272 11.23 20.82 24.85
C PRO A 272 10.13 21.79 24.42
N ILE A 273 10.46 22.74 23.54
CA ILE A 273 9.53 23.68 22.90
C ILE A 273 9.87 23.77 21.42
N GLY A 274 8.86 23.91 20.56
CA GLY A 274 9.10 24.04 19.13
C GLY A 274 7.84 23.91 18.29
N THR A 275 8.03 23.71 16.99
CA THR A 275 6.96 23.60 16.00
C THR A 275 7.09 22.34 15.17
N VAL A 276 5.98 21.61 15.03
CA VAL A 276 5.87 20.49 14.09
C VAL A 276 4.71 20.73 13.15
N GLU A 277 4.93 20.45 11.88
CA GLU A 277 3.93 20.56 10.82
C GLU A 277 3.72 19.20 10.16
N LEU A 278 2.46 18.89 9.84
CA LEU A 278 2.07 17.75 9.02
C LEU A 278 1.72 18.25 7.62
N TRP A 279 2.38 17.71 6.61
CA TRP A 279 2.22 18.09 5.21
C TRP A 279 1.72 16.89 4.40
N ASN A 280 0.75 17.11 3.52
CA ASN A 280 0.35 16.08 2.56
C ASN A 280 1.37 15.91 1.42
N GLN A 281 1.14 14.92 0.56
CA GLN A 281 2.01 14.61 -0.58
C GLN A 281 2.11 15.74 -1.62
N ASP A 282 1.12 16.64 -1.67
CA ASP A 282 1.06 17.76 -2.61
C ASP A 282 1.76 19.02 -2.07
N GLY A 283 2.37 18.94 -0.89
CA GLY A 283 3.03 20.08 -0.25
C GLY A 283 2.04 21.06 0.40
N VAL A 284 0.87 20.60 0.82
CA VAL A 284 -0.10 21.39 1.59
C VAL A 284 0.02 21.05 3.07
N ILE A 285 0.11 22.08 3.92
CA ILE A 285 0.04 21.92 5.38
C ILE A 285 -1.37 21.46 5.75
N ILE A 286 -1.44 20.33 6.46
CA ILE A 286 -2.66 19.76 7.01
C ILE A 286 -2.88 20.22 8.45
N ASP A 287 -1.81 20.26 9.25
CA ASP A 287 -1.87 20.75 10.63
C ASP A 287 -0.51 21.25 11.11
N THR A 288 -0.52 22.14 12.10
CA THR A 288 0.66 22.72 12.75
C THR A 288 0.44 22.77 14.25
N LEU A 289 1.39 22.24 15.02
CA LEU A 289 1.38 22.32 16.47
C LEU A 289 2.63 23.01 16.99
N ASN A 290 2.40 24.07 17.77
CA ASN A 290 3.41 24.66 18.67
C ASN A 290 3.21 24.08 20.06
N TYR A 291 4.29 23.65 20.71
CA TYR A 291 4.28 23.03 22.03
C TYR A 291 5.37 23.60 22.92
#